data_AF-A0A2V7BT88-F1
#
_entry.id   AF-A0A2V7BT88-F1
#
_cell.length_a   1.000
_cell.length_b   1.000
_cell.length_c   1.000
_cell.angle_alpha   90.00
_cell.angle_beta   90.00
_cell.angle_gamma   90.00
#
_symmetry.space_group_name_H-M   'P 1'
#
loop_
_entity.id
_entity.type
_entity.pdbx_description
1 polymer ?
#
loop_
_entity_poly.entity_id
_entity_poly.type
_entity_poly.pdbx_seq_one_letter_code
_entity_poly.pdbx_strand_id
1 'polypeptide(L)'
;MRNGGPIALVLISLSVVLAAVPGSAGPEKIAFPANYKDHVLYATVDRYDNKQYRELYGTREAVEAARSGKPIPSGAVLTLVQYKAQVDAAGNPVKDANGRFVKGDLVGITVMEKRVGWGTEYPDDIRNGEWEYSAFTADQKFNDKANYKACFQCHKPHAKQDFVISSARLAGQAPGGPIAMKASPNDVGISGFAFGPGKLTIGPGQYVTWTNGDDSPHQITLAQSQERSLVLLKGQSHTQAFAAPGVYDYTCGLHPNMKGTVEVK
;
A
#
# COMPACT_ATOMS: atom_id res chain seq x y z
N MET A 1 -35.59 75.82 0.86
CA MET A 1 -36.47 74.63 0.99
C MET A 1 -35.82 73.46 0.26
N ARG A 2 -35.70 72.33 0.98
CA ARG A 2 -35.41 70.95 0.56
C ARG A 2 -33.94 70.57 0.25
N ASN A 3 -33.40 69.84 1.23
CA ASN A 3 -32.14 69.08 1.25
C ASN A 3 -32.21 67.85 0.35
N GLY A 4 -31.03 67.41 -0.11
CA GLY A 4 -30.81 66.23 -0.93
C GLY A 4 -30.60 64.94 -0.13
N GLY A 5 -30.57 63.83 -0.88
CA GLY A 5 -30.11 62.52 -0.43
C GLY A 5 -31.00 61.38 -0.94
N PRO A 6 -30.60 60.60 -1.97
CA PRO A 6 -31.36 59.43 -2.39
C PRO A 6 -31.14 58.25 -1.43
N ILE A 7 -32.21 57.49 -1.25
CA ILE A 7 -32.35 56.31 -0.38
C ILE A 7 -31.40 55.20 -0.86
N ALA A 8 -30.53 54.72 0.03
CA ALA A 8 -29.69 53.55 -0.20
C ALA A 8 -30.56 52.27 -0.05
N LEU A 9 -30.74 51.54 -1.15
CA LEU A 9 -31.38 50.23 -1.16
C LEU A 9 -30.35 49.19 -0.71
N VAL A 10 -30.46 48.69 0.52
CA VAL A 10 -29.63 47.58 1.02
C VAL A 10 -30.17 46.28 0.43
N LEU A 11 -29.49 45.77 -0.61
CA LEU A 11 -29.69 44.41 -1.09
C LEU A 11 -29.06 43.43 -0.09
N ILE A 12 -29.90 42.80 0.73
CA ILE A 12 -29.49 41.65 1.55
C ILE A 12 -29.36 40.47 0.60
N SER A 13 -28.14 40.20 0.13
CA SER A 13 -27.81 38.97 -0.57
C SER A 13 -27.94 37.80 0.42
N LEU A 14 -29.04 37.06 0.32
CA LEU A 14 -29.23 35.81 1.05
C LEU A 14 -28.30 34.76 0.42
N SER A 15 -27.06 34.69 0.92
CA SER A 15 -26.14 33.62 0.58
C SER A 15 -26.72 32.31 1.11
N VAL A 16 -27.38 31.55 0.23
CA VAL A 16 -27.71 30.15 0.52
C VAL A 16 -26.39 29.39 0.59
N VAL A 17 -25.87 29.23 1.80
CA VAL A 17 -24.82 28.24 2.06
C VAL A 17 -25.49 26.88 1.88
N LEU A 18 -25.26 26.26 0.72
CA LEU A 18 -25.61 24.87 0.51
C LEU A 18 -24.73 24.06 1.46
N ALA A 19 -25.25 23.72 2.64
CA ALA A 19 -24.61 22.74 3.50
C ALA A 19 -24.57 21.44 2.70
N ALA A 20 -23.37 20.99 2.32
CA ALA A 20 -23.19 19.68 1.73
C ALA A 20 -23.77 18.66 2.71
N VAL A 21 -24.84 17.98 2.32
CA VAL A 21 -25.35 16.85 3.08
C VAL A 21 -24.21 15.83 3.06
N PRO A 22 -23.64 15.43 4.21
CA PRO A 22 -22.59 14.41 4.22
C PRO A 22 -23.15 13.18 3.52
N GLY A 23 -22.56 12.84 2.37
CA GLY A 23 -22.94 11.64 1.65
C GLY A 23 -22.52 10.45 2.50
N SER A 24 -23.46 9.58 2.87
CA SER A 24 -23.17 8.42 3.71
C SER A 24 -22.04 7.60 3.10
N ALA A 25 -20.98 7.35 3.85
CA ALA A 25 -19.94 6.39 3.48
C ALA A 25 -20.49 4.97 3.41
N GLY A 26 -19.80 4.14 2.61
CA GLY A 26 -20.10 2.73 2.48
C GLY A 26 -19.47 2.13 1.23
N PRO A 27 -19.13 0.83 1.26
CA PRO A 27 -18.52 0.14 0.12
C PRO A 27 -19.40 0.15 -1.14
N GLU A 28 -20.72 0.24 -0.99
CA GLU A 28 -21.70 0.31 -2.07
C GLU A 28 -21.75 1.65 -2.81
N LYS A 29 -21.13 2.70 -2.25
CA LYS A 29 -21.11 4.05 -2.86
C LYS A 29 -20.03 4.20 -3.91
N ILE A 30 -19.00 3.37 -3.87
CA ILE A 30 -18.00 3.28 -4.92
C ILE A 30 -18.62 2.52 -6.09
N ALA A 31 -18.81 3.20 -7.21
CA ALA A 31 -19.25 2.56 -8.44
C ALA A 31 -18.13 1.71 -9.04
N PHE A 32 -18.49 0.66 -9.79
CA PHE A 32 -17.51 -0.09 -10.57
C PHE A 32 -16.79 0.86 -11.55
N PRO A 33 -15.44 0.99 -11.47
CA PRO A 33 -14.72 1.96 -12.29
C PRO A 33 -14.53 1.42 -13.71
N ALA A 34 -15.57 1.40 -14.54
CA ALA A 34 -15.53 0.79 -15.88
C ALA A 34 -14.39 1.31 -16.78
N ASN A 35 -13.94 2.55 -16.53
CA ASN A 35 -12.83 3.20 -17.22
C ASN A 35 -11.46 3.05 -16.53
N TYR A 36 -11.28 2.12 -15.58
CA TYR A 36 -9.99 1.98 -14.86
C TYR A 36 -8.81 1.71 -15.81
N LYS A 37 -9.05 1.15 -17.00
CA LYS A 37 -8.00 0.91 -18.00
C LYS A 37 -7.49 2.19 -18.67
N ASP A 38 -8.26 3.27 -18.61
CA ASP A 38 -7.85 4.59 -19.09
C ASP A 38 -7.06 5.36 -18.02
N HIS A 39 -7.07 4.86 -16.78
CA HIS A 39 -6.27 5.41 -15.69
C HIS A 39 -4.81 4.98 -15.85
N VAL A 40 -3.92 5.61 -15.10
CA VAL A 40 -2.48 5.32 -15.20
C VAL A 40 -2.19 4.00 -14.48
N LEU A 41 -1.73 2.99 -15.22
CA LEU A 41 -1.08 1.81 -14.65
C LEU A 41 0.25 2.25 -14.01
N TYR A 42 0.25 2.44 -12.70
CA TYR A 42 1.44 2.94 -11.99
C TYR A 42 2.29 1.82 -11.39
N ALA A 43 1.73 0.62 -11.23
CA ALA A 43 2.50 -0.53 -10.78
C ALA A 43 1.87 -1.85 -11.21
N THR A 44 2.75 -2.85 -11.34
CA THR A 44 2.37 -4.25 -11.41
C THR A 44 3.08 -4.99 -10.27
N VAL A 45 2.40 -5.92 -9.61
CA VAL A 45 2.90 -6.67 -8.45
C VAL A 45 2.65 -8.16 -8.66
N ASP A 46 3.68 -8.98 -8.49
CA ASP A 46 3.54 -10.43 -8.43
C ASP A 46 3.44 -10.87 -6.97
N ARG A 47 2.42 -11.65 -6.64
CA ARG A 47 2.15 -12.14 -5.29
C ARG A 47 2.42 -13.63 -5.26
N TYR A 48 3.62 -13.98 -4.82
CA TYR A 48 4.07 -15.37 -4.77
C TYR A 48 3.27 -16.18 -3.72
N ASP A 49 2.85 -15.55 -2.62
CA ASP A 49 2.10 -16.17 -1.53
C ASP A 49 0.76 -16.79 -1.97
N ASN A 50 0.08 -16.14 -2.91
CA ASN A 50 -1.23 -16.57 -3.40
C ASN A 50 -1.28 -16.73 -4.94
N LYS A 51 -0.11 -16.75 -5.58
CA LYS A 51 0.07 -16.92 -7.03
C LYS A 51 -0.81 -15.96 -7.85
N GLN A 52 -0.77 -14.67 -7.52
CA GLN A 52 -1.51 -13.64 -8.25
C GLN A 52 -0.59 -12.69 -9.00
N TYR A 53 -1.04 -12.29 -10.19
CA TYR A 53 -0.53 -11.15 -10.92
C TYR A 53 -1.47 -9.97 -10.66
N ARG A 54 -0.96 -8.83 -10.21
CA ARG A 54 -1.79 -7.67 -9.84
C ARG A 54 -1.38 -6.42 -10.60
N GLU A 55 -2.38 -5.66 -11.03
CA GLU A 55 -2.21 -4.36 -11.67
C GLU A 55 -2.81 -3.28 -10.78
N LEU A 56 -2.09 -2.17 -10.62
CA LEU A 56 -2.52 -1.03 -9.83
C LEU A 56 -2.66 0.18 -10.74
N TYR A 57 -3.89 0.64 -10.86
CA TYR A 57 -4.27 1.80 -11.64
C TYR A 57 -4.65 2.95 -10.72
N GLY A 58 -4.37 4.18 -11.15
CA GLY A 58 -4.78 5.39 -10.43
C GLY A 58 -5.18 6.49 -11.39
N THR A 59 -6.21 7.26 -11.04
CA THR A 59 -6.58 8.50 -11.74
C THR A 59 -5.35 9.37 -11.96
N ARG A 60 -5.24 10.01 -13.13
CA ARG A 60 -4.06 10.81 -13.52
C ARG A 60 -3.69 11.83 -12.46
N GLU A 61 -4.69 12.51 -11.91
CA GLU A 61 -4.56 13.57 -10.91
C GLU A 61 -3.96 13.03 -9.61
N ALA A 62 -4.34 11.82 -9.19
CA ALA A 62 -3.79 11.18 -8.00
C ALA A 62 -2.31 10.80 -8.18
N VAL A 63 -1.96 10.28 -9.36
CA VAL A 63 -0.60 9.88 -9.69
C VAL A 63 0.31 11.10 -9.83
N GLU A 64 -0.15 12.15 -10.49
CA GLU A 64 0.57 13.41 -10.64
C GLU A 64 0.77 14.12 -9.29
N ALA A 65 -0.25 14.15 -8.44
CA ALA A 65 -0.14 14.67 -7.08
C ALA A 65 0.91 13.91 -6.29
N ALA A 66 0.84 12.57 -6.26
CA ALA A 66 1.79 11.73 -5.54
C ALA A 66 3.24 11.92 -6.03
N ARG A 67 3.45 11.94 -7.36
CA ARG A 67 4.77 12.17 -7.97
C ARG A 67 5.34 13.56 -7.64
N SER A 68 4.47 14.54 -7.46
CA SER A 68 4.84 15.91 -7.10
C SER A 68 4.94 16.13 -5.58
N GLY A 69 4.78 15.08 -4.76
CA GLY A 69 4.75 15.19 -3.30
C GLY A 69 3.55 15.98 -2.75
N LYS A 70 2.51 16.17 -3.55
CA LYS A 70 1.27 16.85 -3.14
C LYS A 70 0.29 15.85 -2.52
N PRO A 71 -0.61 16.30 -1.61
CA PRO A 71 -1.68 15.45 -1.09
C PRO A 71 -2.53 14.85 -2.21
N ILE A 72 -2.95 13.59 -2.04
CA ILE A 72 -3.86 12.95 -2.99
C ILE A 72 -5.22 13.66 -2.92
N PRO A 73 -5.74 14.19 -4.04
CA PRO A 73 -6.96 15.00 -4.04
C PRO A 73 -8.20 14.15 -3.82
N SER A 74 -9.24 14.75 -3.25
CA SER A 74 -10.62 14.24 -3.40
C SER A 74 -10.93 14.18 -4.90
N GLY A 75 -11.48 13.05 -5.36
CA GLY A 75 -11.47 12.74 -6.78
C GLY A 75 -10.76 11.42 -7.07
N ALA A 76 -9.71 11.14 -6.31
CA ALA A 76 -8.83 10.00 -6.55
C ALA A 76 -9.55 8.66 -6.49
N VAL A 77 -9.30 7.83 -7.51
CA VAL A 77 -9.70 6.42 -7.54
C VAL A 77 -8.43 5.60 -7.78
N LEU A 78 -8.14 4.65 -6.88
CA LEU A 78 -7.07 3.68 -7.02
C LEU A 78 -7.68 2.28 -7.16
N THR A 79 -7.35 1.60 -8.24
CA THR A 79 -7.92 0.30 -8.61
C THR A 79 -6.84 -0.76 -8.60
N LEU A 80 -7.00 -1.77 -7.75
CA LEU A 80 -6.23 -3.00 -7.77
C LEU A 80 -6.99 -4.04 -8.59
N VAL A 81 -6.43 -4.53 -9.68
CA VAL A 81 -6.98 -5.63 -10.47
C VAL A 81 -6.17 -6.88 -10.19
N GLN A 82 -6.83 -7.95 -9.75
CA GLN A 82 -6.16 -9.20 -9.36
C GLN A 82 -6.45 -10.29 -10.37
N TYR A 83 -5.40 -10.92 -10.88
CA TYR A 83 -5.47 -12.08 -11.77
C TYR A 83 -4.77 -13.27 -11.09
N LYS A 84 -5.14 -14.48 -11.48
CA LYS A 84 -4.31 -15.66 -11.24
C LYS A 84 -3.02 -15.51 -12.04
N ALA A 85 -1.92 -16.02 -11.52
CA ALA A 85 -0.75 -16.34 -12.33
C ALA A 85 -1.03 -17.66 -13.08
N GLN A 86 -0.57 -17.76 -14.33
CA GLN A 86 -0.45 -19.06 -14.99
C GLN A 86 0.57 -19.91 -14.21
N VAL A 87 0.31 -21.21 -14.11
CA VAL A 87 1.19 -22.15 -13.41
C VAL A 87 1.60 -23.30 -14.33
N ASP A 88 2.80 -23.82 -14.11
CA ASP A 88 3.29 -25.02 -14.78
C ASP A 88 2.62 -26.30 -14.21
N ALA A 89 3.00 -27.46 -14.74
CA ALA A 89 2.48 -28.75 -14.28
C ALA A 89 2.78 -29.06 -12.81
N ALA A 90 3.82 -28.45 -12.22
CA ALA A 90 4.17 -28.56 -10.81
C ALA A 90 3.45 -27.51 -9.94
N GLY A 91 2.65 -26.63 -10.54
CA GLY A 91 1.92 -25.58 -9.85
C GLY A 91 2.77 -24.34 -9.55
N ASN A 92 3.97 -24.20 -10.12
CA ASN A 92 4.80 -23.01 -9.96
C ASN A 92 4.36 -21.92 -10.93
N PRO A 93 4.36 -20.63 -10.53
CA PRO A 93 4.06 -19.54 -11.44
C PRO A 93 4.99 -19.53 -12.66
N VAL A 94 4.41 -19.54 -13.85
CA VAL A 94 5.13 -19.34 -15.11
C VAL A 94 5.58 -17.89 -15.17
N LYS A 95 6.81 -17.66 -15.62
CA LYS A 95 7.40 -16.32 -15.76
C LYS A 95 7.62 -15.94 -17.22
N ASP A 96 7.42 -14.67 -17.54
CA ASP A 96 7.74 -14.08 -18.83
C ASP A 96 9.25 -13.80 -18.97
N ALA A 97 9.65 -13.24 -20.12
CA ALA A 97 11.05 -12.89 -20.40
C ALA A 97 11.63 -11.85 -19.43
N ASN A 98 10.80 -11.09 -18.73
CA ASN A 98 11.20 -10.10 -17.73
C ASN A 98 11.16 -10.67 -16.30
N GLY A 99 10.94 -11.98 -16.16
CA GLY A 99 10.86 -12.66 -14.87
C GLY A 99 9.56 -12.40 -14.09
N ARG A 100 8.55 -11.79 -14.73
CA ARG A 100 7.23 -11.49 -14.13
C ARG A 100 6.27 -12.65 -14.32
N PHE A 101 5.31 -12.81 -13.42
CA PHE A 101 4.26 -13.82 -13.58
C PHE A 101 3.50 -13.61 -14.89
N VAL A 102 3.25 -14.70 -15.62
CA VAL A 102 2.35 -14.66 -16.77
C VAL A 102 0.92 -14.54 -16.26
N LYS A 103 0.20 -13.51 -16.72
CA LYS A 103 -1.19 -13.22 -16.34
C LYS A 103 -2.15 -14.33 -16.81
N GLY A 104 -3.02 -14.78 -15.90
CA GLY A 104 -4.12 -15.70 -16.16
C GLY A 104 -5.49 -15.06 -15.93
N ASP A 105 -6.46 -15.85 -15.45
CA ASP A 105 -7.84 -15.41 -15.28
C ASP A 105 -8.01 -14.29 -14.25
N LEU A 106 -8.97 -13.40 -14.48
CA LEU A 106 -9.37 -12.39 -13.52
C LEU A 106 -9.96 -13.03 -12.26
N VAL A 107 -9.48 -12.61 -11.09
CA VAL A 107 -9.99 -13.03 -9.78
C VAL A 107 -11.01 -12.03 -9.26
N GLY A 108 -10.69 -10.73 -9.35
CA GLY A 108 -11.53 -9.67 -8.82
C GLY A 108 -10.84 -8.31 -8.89
N ILE A 109 -11.59 -7.28 -8.54
CA ILE A 109 -11.16 -5.88 -8.59
C ILE A 109 -11.46 -5.26 -7.23
N THR A 110 -10.49 -4.57 -6.66
CA THR A 110 -10.66 -3.83 -5.39
C THR A 110 -10.36 -2.37 -5.66
N VAL A 111 -11.18 -1.50 -5.12
CA VAL A 111 -11.13 -0.06 -5.39
C VAL A 111 -11.05 0.66 -4.06
N MET A 112 -10.20 1.67 -3.98
CA MET A 112 -10.31 2.69 -2.94
C MET A 112 -10.52 4.06 -3.58
N GLU A 113 -11.43 4.83 -3.02
CA GLU A 113 -11.84 6.12 -3.56
C GLU A 113 -11.88 7.17 -2.45
N LYS A 114 -11.36 8.36 -2.77
CA LYS A 114 -11.28 9.49 -1.85
C LYS A 114 -12.31 10.56 -2.23
N ARG A 115 -13.14 10.97 -1.28
CA ARG A 115 -14.12 12.06 -1.44
C ARG A 115 -14.20 12.92 -0.20
N VAL A 116 -14.26 14.24 -0.39
CA VAL A 116 -14.48 15.18 0.71
C VAL A 116 -15.73 14.77 1.51
N GLY A 117 -15.57 14.69 2.83
CA GLY A 117 -16.65 14.37 3.78
C GLY A 117 -16.88 12.88 4.01
N TRP A 118 -16.24 11.98 3.26
CA TRP A 118 -16.35 10.54 3.51
C TRP A 118 -15.64 10.09 4.78
N GLY A 119 -16.10 8.94 5.29
CA GLY A 119 -15.58 8.25 6.45
C GLY A 119 -15.89 8.92 7.80
N THR A 120 -16.65 10.02 7.81
CA THR A 120 -17.05 10.72 9.05
C THR A 120 -18.00 9.88 9.92
N GLU A 121 -18.60 8.84 9.35
CA GLU A 121 -19.47 7.88 10.02
C GLU A 121 -18.67 6.84 10.82
N TYR A 122 -17.36 6.69 10.54
CA TYR A 122 -16.51 5.74 11.22
C TYR A 122 -15.79 6.37 12.41
N PRO A 123 -15.65 5.62 13.52
CA PRO A 123 -14.81 6.04 14.64
C PRO A 123 -13.34 6.24 14.22
N ASP A 124 -12.65 7.19 14.86
CA ASP A 124 -11.28 7.57 14.50
C ASP A 124 -10.26 6.43 14.58
N ASP A 125 -10.50 5.40 15.40
CA ASP A 125 -9.62 4.24 15.54
C ASP A 125 -9.64 3.31 14.32
N ILE A 126 -10.71 3.33 13.52
CA ILE A 126 -10.80 2.56 12.27
C ILE A 126 -10.75 3.45 11.02
N ARG A 127 -11.12 4.73 11.14
CA ARG A 127 -11.25 5.66 10.01
C ARG A 127 -9.92 5.85 9.28
N ASN A 128 -9.95 5.71 7.95
CA ASN A 128 -8.80 5.93 7.07
C ASN A 128 -8.91 7.27 6.34
N GLY A 129 -9.16 8.34 7.10
CA GLY A 129 -9.40 9.67 6.54
C GLY A 129 -10.71 9.70 5.76
N GLU A 130 -10.60 10.05 4.47
CA GLU A 130 -11.72 10.19 3.53
C GLU A 130 -11.75 9.06 2.47
N TRP A 131 -11.06 7.95 2.76
CA TRP A 131 -10.99 6.78 1.89
C TRP A 131 -12.08 5.77 2.21
N GLU A 132 -12.83 5.40 1.18
CA GLU A 132 -13.69 4.22 1.19
C GLU A 132 -13.07 3.08 0.37
N TYR A 133 -13.57 1.87 0.59
CA TYR A 133 -13.08 0.65 -0.05
C TYR A 133 -14.26 -0.15 -0.62
N SER A 134 -14.11 -0.65 -1.83
CA SER A 134 -15.08 -1.54 -2.45
C SER A 134 -14.39 -2.69 -3.18
N ALA A 135 -15.14 -3.74 -3.42
CA ALA A 135 -14.66 -4.95 -4.06
C ALA A 135 -15.69 -5.43 -5.07
N PHE A 136 -15.20 -5.90 -6.21
CA PHE A 136 -15.99 -6.40 -7.31
C PHE A 136 -15.45 -7.76 -7.73
N THR A 137 -16.38 -8.66 -8.05
CA THR A 137 -16.10 -9.99 -8.58
C THR A 137 -15.53 -9.93 -10.00
N ALA A 138 -15.09 -11.06 -10.54
CA ALA A 138 -14.59 -11.14 -11.92
C ALA A 138 -15.66 -10.77 -12.98
N ASP A 139 -16.95 -10.95 -12.68
CA ASP A 139 -18.08 -10.46 -13.48
C ASP A 139 -18.47 -9.01 -13.18
N GLN A 140 -17.59 -8.25 -12.50
CA GLN A 140 -17.69 -6.81 -12.24
C GLN A 140 -18.86 -6.39 -11.35
N LYS A 141 -19.44 -7.34 -10.61
CA LYS A 141 -20.52 -7.06 -9.65
C LYS A 141 -19.95 -6.72 -8.29
N PHE A 142 -20.63 -5.83 -7.57
CA PHE A 142 -20.33 -5.53 -6.18
C PHE A 142 -20.31 -6.81 -5.34
N ASN A 143 -19.28 -6.96 -4.49
CA ASN A 143 -19.08 -8.13 -3.66
C ASN A 143 -19.51 -7.86 -2.21
N ASP A 144 -20.79 -7.99 -1.92
CA ASP A 144 -21.39 -7.83 -0.60
C ASP A 144 -20.81 -8.76 0.49
N LYS A 145 -20.10 -9.82 0.09
CA LYS A 145 -19.45 -10.79 0.99
C LYS A 145 -18.01 -10.42 1.37
N ALA A 146 -17.46 -9.33 0.85
CA ALA A 146 -16.11 -8.91 1.19
C ALA A 146 -16.00 -8.41 2.63
N ASN A 147 -14.86 -8.66 3.28
CA ASN A 147 -14.60 -8.17 4.64
C ASN A 147 -14.07 -6.73 4.61
N TYR A 148 -14.98 -5.75 4.51
CA TYR A 148 -14.62 -4.34 4.41
C TYR A 148 -13.93 -3.78 5.66
N LYS A 149 -14.26 -4.30 6.85
CA LYS A 149 -13.56 -3.91 8.09
C LYS A 149 -12.06 -4.22 8.01
N ALA A 150 -11.68 -5.34 7.39
CA ALA A 150 -10.28 -5.70 7.21
C ALA A 150 -9.53 -4.72 6.27
N CYS A 151 -10.22 -4.11 5.29
CA CYS A 151 -9.64 -3.06 4.44
C CYS A 151 -9.21 -1.87 5.31
N PHE A 152 -10.11 -1.39 6.17
CA PHE A 152 -9.81 -0.28 7.08
C PHE A 152 -8.64 -0.59 8.00
N GLN A 153 -8.70 -1.73 8.69
CA GLN A 153 -7.68 -2.15 9.65
C GLN A 153 -6.30 -2.34 9.03
N CYS A 154 -6.22 -2.93 7.83
CA CYS A 154 -4.95 -3.15 7.15
C CYS A 154 -4.32 -1.85 6.66
N HIS A 155 -5.14 -0.88 6.23
CA HIS A 155 -4.66 0.41 5.72
C HIS A 155 -4.39 1.43 6.85
N LYS A 156 -5.02 1.29 8.02
CA LYS A 156 -4.90 2.22 9.18
C LYS A 156 -3.46 2.52 9.62
N PRO A 157 -2.52 1.55 9.70
CA PRO A 157 -1.13 1.82 10.08
C PRO A 157 -0.38 2.73 9.09
N HIS A 158 -0.92 2.93 7.88
CA HIS A 158 -0.30 3.73 6.81
C HIS A 158 -0.78 5.19 6.78
N ALA A 159 -1.22 5.74 7.91
CA ALA A 159 -1.69 7.13 7.99
C ALA A 159 -0.67 8.16 7.46
N LYS A 160 0.64 7.90 7.65
CA LYS A 160 1.72 8.76 7.11
C LYS A 160 1.83 8.73 5.59
N GLN A 161 1.22 7.74 4.94
CA GLN A 161 1.17 7.58 3.49
C GLN A 161 -0.25 7.84 2.93
N ASP A 162 -1.06 8.61 3.66
CA ASP A 162 -2.48 8.85 3.34
C ASP A 162 -3.25 7.54 3.13
N PHE A 163 -2.92 6.53 3.95
CA PHE A 163 -3.50 5.18 3.93
C PHE A 163 -3.25 4.40 2.63
N VAL A 164 -2.44 4.89 1.69
CA VAL A 164 -2.09 4.19 0.45
C VAL A 164 -0.83 3.36 0.66
N ILE A 165 -1.01 2.05 0.85
CA ILE A 165 0.09 1.07 1.07
C ILE A 165 1.11 1.12 -0.08
N SER A 166 0.64 1.35 -1.31
CA SER A 166 1.47 1.47 -2.51
C SER A 166 1.95 2.90 -2.80
N SER A 167 1.93 3.82 -1.83
CA SER A 167 2.24 5.25 -2.04
C SER A 167 3.58 5.49 -2.73
N ALA A 168 4.65 4.79 -2.33
CA ALA A 168 5.95 4.89 -2.98
C ALA A 168 5.90 4.50 -4.48
N ARG A 169 5.13 3.46 -4.83
CA ARG A 169 4.91 3.06 -6.23
C ARG A 169 4.07 4.09 -6.98
N LEU A 170 3.02 4.61 -6.35
CA LEU A 170 2.16 5.66 -6.90
C LEU A 170 2.97 6.93 -7.22
N ALA A 171 3.91 7.30 -6.33
CA ALA A 171 4.82 8.42 -6.50
C ALA A 171 5.99 8.15 -7.48
N GLY A 172 6.10 6.94 -8.06
CA GLY A 172 7.22 6.57 -8.93
C GLY A 172 8.56 6.43 -8.19
N GLN A 173 8.54 6.32 -6.86
CA GLN A 173 9.71 6.24 -5.98
C GLN A 173 10.07 4.80 -5.61
N ALA A 174 9.21 3.83 -5.91
CA ALA A 174 9.53 2.43 -5.74
C ALA A 174 10.44 1.98 -6.90
N PRO A 175 11.58 1.33 -6.61
CA PRO A 175 12.49 0.88 -7.65
C PRO A 175 11.81 -0.18 -8.53
N GLY A 176 11.62 0.15 -9.80
CA GLY A 176 11.21 -0.80 -10.85
C GLY A 176 12.34 -1.70 -11.35
N GLY A 177 13.53 -1.59 -10.75
CA GLY A 177 14.71 -2.39 -11.06
C GLY A 177 15.51 -2.68 -9.78
N PRO A 178 16.51 -3.56 -9.80
CA PRO A 178 17.34 -3.82 -8.64
C PRO A 178 17.99 -2.50 -8.20
N ILE A 179 17.72 -2.07 -6.96
CA ILE A 179 18.58 -1.06 -6.34
C ILE A 179 19.90 -1.76 -6.09
N ALA A 180 20.94 -1.40 -6.86
CA ALA A 180 22.30 -1.67 -6.47
C ALA A 180 22.62 -0.81 -5.25
N MET A 181 22.25 -1.27 -4.06
CA MET A 181 22.82 -0.74 -2.83
C MET A 181 24.26 -1.23 -2.75
N LYS A 182 25.20 -0.33 -2.42
CA LYS A 182 26.52 -0.75 -1.96
C LYS A 182 26.30 -1.69 -0.78
N ALA A 183 26.63 -2.97 -0.96
CA ALA A 183 26.60 -3.94 0.12
C ALA A 183 27.44 -3.40 1.27
N SER A 184 26.78 -2.98 2.35
CA SER A 184 27.45 -2.82 3.63
C SER A 184 27.81 -4.23 4.12
N PRO A 185 28.92 -4.40 4.85
CA PRO A 185 29.26 -5.70 5.46
C PRO A 185 28.15 -6.26 6.36
N ASN A 186 27.22 -5.41 6.80
CA ASN A 186 26.14 -5.74 7.74
C ASN A 186 24.74 -5.80 7.09
N ASP A 187 24.65 -5.92 5.76
CA ASP A 187 23.37 -6.02 5.06
C ASP A 187 22.89 -7.47 4.92
N VAL A 188 21.58 -7.68 5.07
CA VAL A 188 20.88 -8.93 4.82
C VAL A 188 19.84 -8.71 3.72
N GLY A 189 20.10 -9.22 2.53
CA GLY A 189 19.11 -9.31 1.46
C GLY A 189 18.06 -10.37 1.76
N ILE A 190 16.80 -10.09 1.44
CA ILE A 190 15.72 -11.08 1.43
C ILE A 190 15.42 -11.40 -0.03
N SER A 191 15.68 -12.63 -0.44
CA SER A 191 15.42 -13.08 -1.81
C SER A 191 15.12 -14.57 -1.84
N GLY A 192 14.16 -14.97 -2.67
CA GLY A 192 13.78 -16.37 -2.84
C GLY A 192 13.28 -17.00 -1.53
N PHE A 193 12.58 -16.24 -0.69
CA PHE A 193 12.16 -16.68 0.66
C PHE A 193 13.35 -17.14 1.52
N ALA A 194 14.49 -16.44 1.43
CA ALA A 194 15.65 -16.68 2.28
C ALA A 194 16.29 -15.36 2.73
N PHE A 195 16.92 -15.39 3.91
CA PHE A 195 17.80 -14.32 4.39
C PHE A 195 19.23 -14.59 3.89
N GLY A 196 19.85 -13.60 3.26
CA GLY A 196 21.18 -13.67 2.66
C GLY A 196 22.06 -12.51 3.12
N PRO A 197 23.15 -12.74 3.89
CA PRO A 197 23.57 -14.04 4.40
C PRO A 197 22.61 -14.56 5.49
N GLY A 198 22.47 -15.89 5.59
CA GLY A 198 21.65 -16.52 6.63
C GLY A 198 22.27 -16.39 8.03
N LYS A 199 23.58 -16.14 8.12
CA LYS A 199 24.30 -15.82 9.34
C LYS A 199 25.17 -14.59 9.10
N LEU A 200 25.05 -13.60 9.98
CA LEU A 200 25.83 -12.37 9.95
C LEU A 200 26.63 -12.23 11.25
N THR A 201 27.89 -11.83 11.16
CA THR A 201 28.73 -11.53 12.34
C THR A 201 29.04 -10.05 12.38
N ILE A 202 28.75 -9.38 13.51
CA ILE A 202 28.97 -7.93 13.70
C ILE A 202 29.63 -7.65 15.05
N GLY A 203 30.16 -6.45 15.23
CA GLY A 203 30.65 -5.96 16.52
C GLY A 203 29.55 -5.35 17.39
N PRO A 204 29.76 -5.21 18.72
CA PRO A 204 28.80 -4.57 19.62
C PRO A 204 28.49 -3.13 19.21
N GLY A 205 27.21 -2.75 19.28
CA GLY A 205 26.72 -1.43 18.91
C GLY A 205 26.55 -1.20 17.41
N GLN A 206 26.84 -2.20 16.57
CA GLN A 206 26.60 -2.12 15.14
C GLN A 206 25.14 -2.35 14.77
N TYR A 207 24.79 -1.85 13.57
CA TYR A 207 23.48 -2.00 12.96
C TYR A 207 23.50 -3.12 11.93
N VAL A 208 22.37 -3.81 11.80
CA VAL A 208 22.06 -4.74 10.70
C VAL A 208 20.89 -4.17 9.92
N THR A 209 20.98 -4.21 8.59
CA THR A 209 19.91 -3.76 7.70
C THR A 209 19.39 -4.94 6.87
N TRP A 210 18.11 -5.25 6.99
CA TRP A 210 17.42 -6.19 6.11
C TRP A 210 16.76 -5.44 4.98
N THR A 211 16.95 -5.88 3.74
CA THR A 211 16.29 -5.29 2.56
C THR A 211 15.49 -6.35 1.83
N ASN A 212 14.21 -6.09 1.62
CA ASN A 212 13.36 -7.00 0.87
C ASN A 212 13.61 -6.89 -0.63
N GLY A 213 14.21 -7.91 -1.25
CA GLY A 213 14.34 -8.05 -2.71
C GLY A 213 13.19 -8.82 -3.37
N ASP A 214 12.41 -9.56 -2.59
CA ASP A 214 11.24 -10.32 -3.07
C ASP A 214 10.05 -9.40 -3.33
N ASP A 215 9.18 -9.79 -4.28
CA ASP A 215 7.87 -9.14 -4.41
C ASP A 215 6.92 -9.53 -3.26
N SER A 216 7.19 -10.65 -2.59
CA SER A 216 6.51 -11.07 -1.36
C SER A 216 6.82 -10.13 -0.20
N PRO A 217 5.82 -9.74 0.61
CA PRO A 217 6.08 -9.01 1.85
C PRO A 217 6.81 -9.89 2.87
N HIS A 218 7.73 -9.31 3.63
CA HIS A 218 8.47 -10.00 4.69
C HIS A 218 8.51 -9.19 5.99
N GLN A 219 8.77 -9.82 7.12
CA GLN A 219 8.84 -9.14 8.42
C GLN A 219 9.92 -9.79 9.27
N ILE A 220 10.81 -9.03 9.88
CA ILE A 220 11.84 -9.57 10.77
C ILE A 220 11.22 -9.75 12.16
N THR A 221 11.34 -10.95 12.73
CA THR A 221 10.91 -11.26 14.11
C THR A 221 12.07 -11.84 14.90
N LEU A 222 12.53 -11.15 15.93
CA LEU A 222 13.59 -11.62 16.83
C LEU A 222 13.05 -12.70 17.76
N ALA A 223 13.72 -13.86 17.84
CA ALA A 223 13.24 -15.00 18.62
C ALA A 223 13.26 -14.73 20.13
N GLN A 224 14.28 -14.01 20.62
CA GLN A 224 14.49 -13.76 22.04
C GLN A 224 13.50 -12.74 22.62
N SER A 225 13.27 -11.63 21.91
CA SER A 225 12.40 -10.54 22.39
C SER A 225 10.98 -10.62 21.84
N GLN A 226 10.75 -11.41 20.79
CA GLN A 226 9.53 -11.40 19.98
C GLN A 226 9.23 -10.05 19.31
N GLU A 227 10.21 -9.13 19.31
CA GLU A 227 10.11 -7.85 18.62
C GLU A 227 10.00 -8.07 17.12
N ARG A 228 9.18 -7.24 16.46
CA ARG A 228 8.89 -7.32 15.04
C ARG A 228 9.14 -6.01 14.33
N SER A 229 9.74 -6.07 13.16
CA SER A 229 9.77 -4.94 12.23
C SER A 229 8.36 -4.64 11.69
N LEU A 230 8.24 -3.52 10.97
CA LEU A 230 7.13 -3.37 10.02
C LEU A 230 7.20 -4.45 8.93
N VAL A 231 6.09 -4.68 8.24
CA VAL A 231 6.08 -5.51 7.03
C VAL A 231 6.82 -4.75 5.92
N LEU A 232 7.90 -5.36 5.44
CA LEU A 232 8.76 -4.90 4.36
C LEU A 232 8.18 -5.34 3.02
N LEU A 233 7.79 -4.37 2.20
CA LEU A 233 7.51 -4.58 0.78
C LEU A 233 8.81 -4.57 -0.03
N LYS A 234 8.78 -5.01 -1.29
CA LYS A 234 9.95 -4.97 -2.18
C LYS A 234 10.64 -3.60 -2.18
N GLY A 235 11.95 -3.61 -2.01
CA GLY A 235 12.82 -2.44 -1.92
C GLY A 235 12.80 -1.74 -0.55
N GLN A 236 11.94 -2.13 0.38
CA GLN A 236 11.94 -1.57 1.74
C GLN A 236 12.94 -2.29 2.63
N SER A 237 13.42 -1.56 3.62
CA SER A 237 14.42 -2.05 4.57
C SER A 237 13.98 -1.84 6.02
N HIS A 238 14.50 -2.68 6.91
CA HIS A 238 14.47 -2.49 8.35
C HIS A 238 15.91 -2.45 8.87
N THR A 239 16.19 -1.57 9.83
CA THR A 239 17.51 -1.48 10.47
C THR A 239 17.36 -1.60 11.98
N GLN A 240 18.15 -2.47 12.59
CA GLN A 240 18.17 -2.72 14.04
C GLN A 240 19.61 -2.67 14.57
N ALA A 241 19.79 -2.06 15.75
CA ALA A 241 21.06 -2.06 16.47
C ALA A 241 21.16 -3.27 17.41
N PHE A 242 22.36 -3.82 17.55
CA PHE A 242 22.66 -4.88 18.51
C PHE A 242 23.78 -4.45 19.46
N ALA A 243 23.41 -4.08 20.68
CA ALA A 243 24.34 -3.50 21.63
C ALA A 243 25.17 -4.53 22.42
N ALA A 244 24.56 -5.67 22.79
CA ALA A 244 25.20 -6.66 23.65
C ALA A 244 25.83 -7.80 22.80
N PRO A 245 27.01 -8.31 23.18
CA PRO A 245 27.53 -9.56 22.63
C PRO A 245 26.54 -10.71 22.83
N GLY A 246 26.41 -11.58 21.83
CA GLY A 246 25.47 -12.69 21.89
C GLY A 246 25.02 -13.18 20.52
N VAL A 247 24.18 -14.21 20.53
CA VAL A 247 23.55 -14.79 19.34
C VAL A 247 22.07 -14.40 19.33
N TYR A 248 21.65 -13.78 18.24
CA TYR A 248 20.28 -13.31 18.01
C TYR A 248 19.70 -14.07 16.83
N ASP A 249 18.69 -14.91 17.10
CA ASP A 249 18.03 -15.68 16.06
C ASP A 249 16.79 -14.93 15.63
N TYR A 250 16.47 -14.99 14.34
CA TYR A 250 15.30 -14.32 13.81
C TYR A 250 14.62 -15.14 12.72
N THR A 251 13.34 -14.85 12.52
CA THR A 251 12.49 -15.50 11.53
C THR A 251 11.71 -14.48 10.71
N CYS A 252 11.19 -14.91 9.55
CA CYS A 252 10.19 -14.11 8.87
C CYS A 252 8.81 -14.31 9.53
N GLY A 253 8.21 -13.24 10.05
CA GLY A 253 6.90 -13.30 10.73
C GLY A 253 5.74 -13.73 9.81
N LEU A 254 5.92 -13.61 8.50
CA LEU A 254 4.94 -14.02 7.48
C LEU A 254 5.27 -15.40 6.87
N HIS A 255 6.52 -15.85 7.01
CA HIS A 255 7.03 -17.07 6.40
C HIS A 255 7.92 -17.82 7.40
N PRO A 256 7.34 -18.66 8.29
CA PRO A 256 8.06 -19.24 9.44
C PRO A 256 9.28 -20.12 9.09
N ASN A 257 9.37 -20.58 7.86
CA ASN A 257 10.49 -21.37 7.37
C ASN A 257 11.75 -20.53 7.08
N MET A 258 11.62 -19.21 6.98
CA MET A 258 12.75 -18.31 6.78
C MET A 258 13.40 -18.01 8.13
N LYS A 259 14.69 -18.34 8.26
CA LYS A 259 15.46 -18.19 9.49
C LYS A 259 16.80 -17.54 9.20
N GLY A 260 17.27 -16.73 10.13
CA GLY A 260 18.61 -16.18 10.11
C GLY A 260 19.15 -15.93 11.51
N THR A 261 20.45 -15.65 11.58
CA THR A 261 21.16 -15.41 12.84
C THR A 261 22.07 -14.20 12.72
N VAL A 262 22.06 -13.33 13.73
CA VAL A 262 23.08 -12.28 13.94
C VAL A 262 23.93 -12.70 15.14
N GLU A 263 25.23 -12.81 14.95
CA GLU A 263 26.21 -13.10 16.01
C GLU A 263 27.01 -11.83 16.30
N VAL A 264 26.93 -11.33 17.53
CA VAL A 264 27.61 -10.12 18.00
C VAL A 264 28.85 -10.53 18.81
N LYS A 265 30.04 -10.16 18.34
CA LYS A 265 31.34 -10.50 18.96
C LYS A 265 32.22 -9.29 19.19
#